data_AF-A0A967P8L4-F1
#
_entry.id   AF-A0A967P8L4-F1
#
_cell.length_a   1.000
_cell.length_b   1.000
_cell.length_c   1.000
_cell.angle_alpha   90.00
_cell.angle_beta   90.00
_cell.angle_gamma   90.00
#
_symmetry.space_group_name_H-M   'P 1'
#
loop_
_entity.id
_entity.type
_entity.pdbx_description
1 polymer ?
#
loop_
_entity_poly.entity_id
_entity_poly.type
_entity_poly.pdbx_seq_one_letter_code
_entity_poly.pdbx_strand_id
1 'polypeptide(L)'
;MSGNHTRKRELWNSKTGLILAMAGNAIGLGNFLRFPVQAAENGGGAFMVPYIISFFLIGIPIMWCEWAMGRYGGSKGHGTTPSIFA
;
A
#
# COMPACT_ATOMS: atom_id res chain seq x y z
N MET A 1 -9.21 -35.77 -21.10
CA MET A 1 -10.17 -34.91 -20.36
C MET A 1 -9.37 -34.07 -19.37
N SER A 2 -8.96 -32.86 -19.76
CA SER A 2 -8.19 -31.95 -18.88
C SER A 2 -9.18 -31.17 -18.01
N GLY A 3 -9.17 -31.42 -16.71
CA GLY A 3 -10.04 -30.75 -15.75
C GLY A 3 -9.62 -29.28 -15.59
N ASN A 4 -10.46 -28.36 -16.05
CA ASN A 4 -10.31 -26.94 -15.76
C ASN A 4 -10.62 -26.67 -14.28
N HIS A 5 -9.61 -26.79 -13.42
CA HIS A 5 -9.66 -26.27 -12.06
C HIS A 5 -9.50 -24.74 -12.15
N THR A 6 -10.57 -24.03 -12.46
CA THR A 6 -10.64 -22.57 -12.27
C THR A 6 -10.45 -22.29 -10.78
N ARG A 7 -9.19 -22.08 -10.33
CA ARG A 7 -8.87 -21.70 -8.95
C ARG A 7 -9.57 -20.38 -8.68
N LYS A 8 -10.70 -20.46 -7.96
CA LYS A 8 -11.43 -19.29 -7.48
C LYS A 8 -10.49 -18.51 -6.56
N ARG A 9 -10.28 -17.23 -6.85
CA ARG A 9 -9.39 -16.38 -6.06
C ARG A 9 -9.94 -16.29 -4.64
N GLU A 10 -9.10 -16.56 -3.64
CA GLU A 10 -9.54 -16.43 -2.26
C GLU A 10 -9.87 -14.97 -1.94
N LEU A 11 -11.01 -14.77 -1.29
CA LEU A 11 -11.51 -13.45 -0.93
C LEU A 11 -11.26 -13.23 0.56
N TRP A 12 -10.96 -11.99 0.91
CA TRP A 12 -10.86 -11.59 2.31
C TRP A 12 -12.22 -11.76 2.99
N ASN A 13 -12.23 -12.53 4.08
CA ASN A 13 -13.44 -12.82 4.85
C ASN A 13 -14.05 -11.53 5.46
N SER A 14 -13.20 -10.57 5.85
CA SER A 14 -13.64 -9.26 6.34
C SER A 14 -12.85 -8.09 5.77
N LYS A 15 -13.56 -6.99 5.46
CA LYS A 15 -12.96 -5.70 5.09
C LYS A 15 -12.11 -5.13 6.24
N THR A 16 -12.52 -5.33 7.49
CA THR A 16 -11.75 -4.86 8.65
C THR A 16 -10.46 -5.64 8.82
N GLY A 17 -10.50 -6.95 8.58
CA GLY A 17 -9.31 -7.82 8.57
C GLY A 17 -8.32 -7.41 7.48
N LEU A 18 -8.83 -7.09 6.28
CA LEU A 18 -8.00 -6.56 5.20
C LEU A 18 -7.33 -5.22 5.60
N ILE A 19 -8.10 -4.26 6.12
CA ILE A 19 -7.56 -2.95 6.52
C ILE A 19 -6.49 -3.11 7.60
N LEU A 20 -6.71 -3.98 8.59
CA LEU A 20 -5.76 -4.21 9.67
C LEU A 20 -4.47 -4.88 9.16
N ALA A 21 -4.58 -5.88 8.27
CA ALA A 21 -3.43 -6.51 7.65
C ALA A 21 -2.60 -5.51 6.82
N MET A 22 -3.27 -4.64 6.06
CA MET A 22 -2.60 -3.61 5.28
C MET A 22 -1.98 -2.52 6.17
N ALA A 23 -2.66 -2.11 7.23
CA ALA A 23 -2.14 -1.14 8.20
C ALA A 23 -0.88 -1.66 8.91
N GLY A 24 -0.88 -2.93 9.30
CA GLY A 24 0.30 -3.59 9.87
C GLY A 24 1.48 -3.66 8.91
N ASN A 25 1.22 -3.85 7.61
CA ASN A 25 2.26 -3.82 6.58
C ASN A 25 2.80 -2.40 6.33
N ALA A 26 1.94 -1.38 6.42
CA ALA A 26 2.32 0.01 6.17
C ALA A 26 3.12 0.63 7.34
N ILE A 27 2.91 0.18 8.58
CA ILE A 27 3.57 0.72 9.77
C ILE A 27 4.87 -0.07 10.03
N GLY A 28 5.99 0.42 9.50
CA GLY A 28 7.32 -0.16 9.74
C GLY A 28 8.02 0.41 10.98
N LEU A 29 8.65 -0.46 11.78
CA LEU A 29 9.49 -0.07 12.92
C LEU A 29 10.59 0.94 12.50
N GLY A 30 11.15 0.77 11.30
CA GLY A 30 12.16 1.68 10.76
C GLY A 30 11.67 3.11 10.54
N ASN A 31 10.41 3.30 10.12
CA ASN A 31 9.84 4.65 9.99
C ASN A 31 9.64 5.27 11.37
N PHE A 32 9.19 4.49 12.35
CA PHE A 32 8.99 4.96 13.72
C PHE A 32 10.30 5.35 14.43
N LEU A 33 11.38 4.60 14.23
CA LEU A 33 12.68 4.87 14.87
C LEU A 33 13.50 5.95 14.16
N ARG A 34 13.39 6.05 12.82
CA ARG A 34 14.13 7.05 12.03
C ARG A 34 13.47 8.43 12.06
N PHE A 35 12.15 8.49 12.13
CA PHE A 35 11.40 9.74 12.20
C PHE A 35 11.82 10.68 13.34
N PRO A 36 11.96 10.25 14.62
CA PRO A 36 12.33 11.15 15.70
C PRO A 36 13.73 11.74 15.54
N VAL A 37 14.67 10.96 15.00
CA VAL A 37 16.04 11.42 14.72
C VAL A 37 16.01 12.47 13.61
N GLN A 38 15.34 12.19 12.48
CA GLN A 38 15.24 13.16 11.39
C GLN A 38 14.45 14.41 11.78
N ALA A 39 13.39 14.29 12.58
CA ALA A 39 12.66 15.42 13.10
C ALA A 39 13.55 16.28 14.01
N ALA A 40 14.29 15.67 14.95
CA ALA A 40 15.19 16.40 15.84
C ALA A 40 16.31 17.14 15.09
N GLU A 41 16.92 16.51 14.08
CA GLU A 41 18.00 17.12 13.29
C GLU A 41 17.54 18.23 12.34
N ASN A 42 16.30 18.16 11.83
CA ASN A 42 15.78 19.10 10.82
C ASN A 42 14.85 20.18 11.40
N GLY A 43 15.08 20.60 12.64
CA GLY A 43 14.33 21.70 13.27
C GLY A 43 13.12 21.27 14.10
N GLY A 44 13.12 20.03 14.59
CA GLY A 44 12.12 19.48 15.51
C GLY A 44 10.71 19.49 14.91
N GLY A 45 9.79 20.19 15.57
CA GLY A 45 8.39 20.29 15.15
C GLY A 45 8.19 21.01 13.81
N ALA A 46 9.13 21.87 13.38
CA ALA A 46 9.03 22.55 12.08
C ALA A 46 9.13 21.57 10.91
N PHE A 47 9.83 20.44 11.09
CA PHE A 47 9.97 19.38 10.08
C PHE A 47 8.65 18.66 9.78
N MET A 48 7.67 18.67 10.69
CA MET A 48 6.37 18.03 10.46
C MET A 48 5.58 18.72 9.34
N VAL A 49 5.78 20.02 9.10
CA VAL A 49 5.06 20.78 8.06
C VAL A 49 5.37 20.26 6.66
N PRO A 50 6.64 20.25 6.18
CA PRO A 50 6.95 19.67 4.87
C PRO A 50 6.69 18.16 4.81
N TYR A 51 6.83 17.44 5.93
CA TYR A 51 6.53 16.01 5.99
C TYR A 51 5.05 15.74 5.65
N ILE A 52 4.13 16.42 6.31
CA ILE A 52 2.69 16.28 6.07
C ILE A 52 2.34 16.72 4.64
N ILE A 53 2.90 17.84 4.16
CA ILE A 53 2.68 18.30 2.78
C ILE A 53 3.13 17.25 1.77
N SER A 54 4.32 16.66 1.95
CA SER A 54 4.83 15.59 1.07
C SER A 54 3.94 14.35 1.11
N PHE A 55 3.38 14.02 2.27
CA PHE A 55 2.44 12.90 2.42
C PHE A 55 1.15 13.13 1.63
N PHE A 56 0.60 14.35 1.67
CA PHE A 56 -0.59 14.69 0.88
C PHE A 56 -0.30 14.73 -0.63
N LEU A 57 0.82 15.33 -1.02
CA LEU A 57 1.17 15.51 -2.44
C LEU A 57 1.68 14.25 -3.12
N ILE A 58 2.31 13.34 -2.39
CA ILE A 58 2.96 12.15 -2.95
C ILE A 58 2.36 10.87 -2.37
N GLY A 59 2.23 10.79 -1.04
CA GLY A 59 1.74 9.59 -0.36
C GLY A 59 0.33 9.18 -0.78
N ILE A 60 -0.63 10.10 -0.72
CA ILE A 60 -2.02 9.85 -1.13
C ILE A 60 -2.14 9.46 -2.61
N PRO A 61 -1.59 10.22 -3.58
CA PRO A 61 -1.75 9.86 -5.00
C PRO A 61 -1.06 8.54 -5.35
N ILE A 62 0.12 8.24 -4.79
CA ILE A 62 0.78 6.95 -5.00
C ILE A 62 -0.09 5.81 -4.45
N MET A 63 -0.62 5.96 -3.23
CA MET A 63 -1.50 4.95 -2.63
C MET A 63 -2.75 4.71 -3.48
N TRP A 64 -3.31 5.77 -4.07
CA TRP A 64 -4.45 5.65 -4.99
C TRP A 64 -4.07 4.89 -6.26
N CYS A 65 -2.92 5.21 -6.86
CA CYS A 65 -2.40 4.53 -8.05
C CYS A 65 -2.19 3.03 -7.80
N GLU A 66 -1.55 2.67 -6.69
CA GLU A 66 -1.32 1.28 -6.29
C GLU A 66 -2.64 0.53 -6.10
N TRP A 67 -3.62 1.16 -5.43
CA TRP A 67 -4.93 0.53 -5.22
C TRP A 67 -5.72 0.35 -6.52
N ALA A 68 -5.72 1.36 -7.39
CA ALA A 68 -6.36 1.28 -8.70
C ALA A 68 -5.76 0.16 -9.55
N MET A 69 -4.43 0.06 -9.56
CA MET A 69 -3.70 -0.96 -10.30
C MET A 69 -3.94 -2.37 -9.74
N GLY A 70 -3.91 -2.53 -8.42
CA GLY A 70 -4.20 -3.79 -7.75
C GLY A 70 -5.63 -4.28 -7.98
N ARG A 71 -6.62 -3.38 -8.02
CA ARG A 71 -8.00 -3.75 -8.38
C ARG A 71 -8.14 -4.14 -9.84
N TYR A 72 -7.49 -3.40 -10.74
CA TYR A 72 -7.55 -3.68 -12.18
C TYR A 72 -6.90 -5.03 -12.53
N GLY A 73 -5.71 -5.33 -11.98
CA GLY A 73 -5.08 -6.65 -12.13
C GLY A 73 -5.87 -7.77 -11.45
N GLY A 74 -6.39 -7.49 -10.25
CA GLY A 74 -7.26 -8.41 -9.51
C GLY A 74 -8.56 -8.74 -10.25
N SER A 75 -9.09 -7.85 -11.10
CA SER A 75 -10.25 -8.12 -11.96
C SER A 75 -9.90 -9.04 -13.14
N LYS A 76 -8.73 -8.84 -13.76
CA LYS A 76 -8.27 -9.65 -14.90
C LYS A 76 -7.66 -11.01 -14.52
N GLY A 77 -7.45 -11.25 -13.22
CA GLY A 77 -6.84 -12.49 -12.74
C GLY A 77 -5.32 -12.51 -12.75
N HIS A 78 -4.72 -11.34 -12.90
CA HIS A 78 -3.29 -11.13 -12.89
C HIS A 78 -2.86 -10.58 -11.52
N GLY A 79 -1.93 -11.29 -10.87
CA GLY A 79 -1.38 -10.89 -9.57
C GLY A 79 -0.18 -9.93 -9.66
N THR A 80 0.26 -9.60 -10.88
CA THR A 80 1.53 -8.88 -11.09
C THR A 80 1.37 -7.82 -12.19
N THR A 81 1.98 -6.66 -11.98
CA THR A 81 1.99 -5.50 -12.89
C THR A 81 2.32 -5.79 -14.35
N PRO A 82 3.27 -6.68 -14.71
CA PRO A 82 3.59 -6.98 -16.11
C PRO A 82 2.45 -7.69 -16.85
N SER A 83 1.67 -8.52 -16.16
CA SER A 83 0.57 -9.28 -16.79
C SER A 83 -0.73 -8.49 -16.87
N ILE A 84 -0.81 -7.31 -16.28
CA ILE A 84 -1.98 -6.43 -16.39
C ILE A 84 -2.13 -5.83 -17.81
N PHE A 85 -1.00 -5.64 -18.50
CA PHE A 85 -0.92 -5.01 -19.83
C PHE A 85 -0.59 -6.00 -20.95
N ALA A 86 -0.32 -7.27 -20.62
CA ALA A 86 -0.21 -8.37 -21.57
C ALA A 86 -1.59 -8.95 -21.87
#